data_AF-A0A5E4QHH4-F1
#
_entry.id   AF-A0A5E4QHH4-F1
#
_cell.length_a   1.000
_cell.length_b   1.000
_cell.length_c   1.000
_cell.angle_alpha   90.00
_cell.angle_beta   90.00
_cell.angle_gamma   90.00
#
_symmetry.space_group_name_H-M   'P 1'
#
loop_
_entity.id
_entity.type
_entity.pdbx_description
1 polymer ?
#
loop_
_entity_poly.entity_id
_entity_poly.type
_entity_poly.pdbx_seq_one_letter_code
_entity_poly.pdbx_strand_id
1 'polypeptide(L)'
;MEPIIILITILSITASAEYVSYKDYKVLEVLPKSEKDVKVLNDLKFSDSQFDYYVWSEVVSVNRKVKIMVEPKKQATLQNYLSTVGLEGEMIIEDFD
;
A
#
# COMPACT_ATOMS: atom_id res chain seq x y z
N MET A 1 1.26 -4.02 52.63
CA MET A 1 1.45 -2.86 51.71
C MET A 1 1.72 -3.33 50.27
N GLU A 2 1.58 -4.63 49.98
CA GLU A 2 2.03 -5.23 48.72
C GLU A 2 1.04 -5.30 47.53
N PRO A 3 -0.30 -5.28 47.66
CA PRO A 3 -1.16 -5.52 46.49
C PRO A 3 -1.24 -4.33 45.53
N ILE A 4 -1.00 -3.11 46.02
CA ILE A 4 -1.04 -1.88 45.22
C ILE A 4 0.15 -1.79 44.26
N ILE A 5 1.34 -2.23 44.69
CA ILE A 5 2.56 -2.18 43.87
C ILE A 5 2.47 -3.14 42.67
N ILE A 6 1.84 -4.30 42.87
CA ILE A 6 1.63 -5.29 41.80
C ILE A 6 0.68 -4.74 40.74
N LEU A 7 -0.42 -4.09 41.15
CA LEU A 7 -1.39 -3.52 40.21
C LEU A 7 -0.79 -2.41 39.32
N ILE A 8 0.12 -1.61 39.86
CA ILE A 8 0.81 -0.53 39.12
C ILE A 8 1.81 -1.09 38.11
N THR A 9 2.46 -2.21 38.41
CA THR A 9 3.48 -2.79 37.51
C THR A 9 2.86 -3.40 36.24
N ILE A 10 1.64 -3.93 36.33
CA ILE A 10 0.93 -4.54 35.20
C ILE A 10 0.42 -3.48 34.21
N LEU A 11 0.12 -2.27 34.70
CA LEU A 11 -0.34 -1.14 33.86
C LEU A 11 0.77 -0.50 33.01
N SER A 12 2.05 -0.68 33.39
CA SER A 12 3.20 -0.11 32.67
C SER A 12 3.59 -0.86 31.40
N ILE A 13 2.93 -1.98 31.09
CA ILE A 13 3.06 -2.67 29.80
C ILE A 13 2.10 -1.99 28.81
N THR A 14 2.19 -0.67 28.68
CA THR A 14 1.44 0.06 27.66
C THR A 14 2.05 -0.27 26.31
N ALA A 15 1.22 -0.86 25.46
CA ALA A 15 1.46 -1.16 24.07
C ALA A 15 2.39 -0.15 23.39
N SER A 16 3.53 -0.64 22.91
CA SER A 16 4.26 0.00 21.83
C SER A 16 3.38 -0.09 20.58
N ALA A 17 2.39 0.80 20.47
CA ALA A 17 1.72 1.03 19.21
C ALA A 17 2.74 1.76 18.33
N GLU A 18 3.38 1.04 17.41
CA GLU A 18 4.20 1.67 16.37
C GLU A 18 3.32 2.67 15.63
N TYR A 19 3.65 3.95 15.74
CA TYR A 19 2.96 5.00 15.01
C TYR A 19 3.27 4.82 13.52
N VAL A 20 2.35 4.18 12.80
CA VAL A 20 2.42 4.08 11.35
C VAL A 20 2.06 5.45 10.78
N SER A 21 3.08 6.19 10.33
CA SER A 21 2.88 7.44 9.60
C SER A 21 2.66 7.13 8.13
N TYR A 22 1.52 7.53 7.58
CA TYR A 22 1.22 7.47 6.14
C TYR A 22 1.82 8.64 5.36
N LYS A 23 2.68 9.43 6.00
CA LYS A 23 3.35 10.56 5.39
C LYS A 23 4.17 10.11 4.17
N ASP A 24 4.06 10.87 3.09
CA ASP A 24 4.72 10.64 1.80
C ASP A 24 4.24 9.40 1.02
N TYR A 25 3.21 8.68 1.50
CA TYR A 25 2.52 7.67 0.69
C TYR A 25 1.87 8.36 -0.52
N LYS A 26 1.80 7.64 -1.63
CA LYS A 26 1.17 8.15 -2.85
C LYS A 26 0.23 7.11 -3.43
N VAL A 27 -0.74 7.58 -4.21
CA VAL A 27 -1.61 6.71 -5.00
C VAL A 27 -1.23 6.82 -6.46
N LEU A 28 -0.92 5.69 -7.07
CA LEU A 28 -0.74 5.59 -8.50
C LEU A 28 -2.05 5.17 -9.15
N GLU A 29 -2.50 5.92 -10.14
CA GLU A 29 -3.61 5.52 -11.00
C GLU A 29 -3.09 4.90 -12.29
N VAL A 30 -3.47 3.64 -12.54
CA VAL A 30 -3.11 2.92 -13.75
C VAL A 30 -4.38 2.65 -14.56
N LEU A 31 -4.34 2.95 -15.85
CA LEU A 31 -5.43 2.64 -16.78
C LEU A 31 -5.07 1.41 -17.63
N PRO A 32 -5.54 0.20 -17.28
CA PRO A 32 -5.36 -0.98 -18.12
C PRO A 32 -6.09 -0.82 -19.45
N LYS A 33 -5.38 -1.00 -20.56
CA LYS A 33 -5.91 -0.85 -21.93
C LYS A 33 -6.17 -2.22 -22.60
N SER A 34 -5.70 -3.31 -22.00
CA SER A 34 -5.82 -4.67 -22.53
C SER A 34 -6.02 -5.73 -21.43
N GLU A 35 -6.50 -6.91 -21.82
CA GLU A 35 -6.62 -8.06 -20.92
C GLU A 35 -5.26 -8.50 -20.35
N LYS A 36 -4.16 -8.26 -21.09
CA LYS A 36 -2.80 -8.48 -20.60
C LYS A 36 -2.51 -7.57 -19.40
N ASP A 37 -2.92 -6.30 -19.48
CA ASP A 37 -2.74 -5.32 -18.41
C ASP A 37 -3.58 -5.70 -17.18
N VAL A 38 -4.82 -6.14 -17.40
CA VAL A 38 -5.69 -6.67 -16.35
C VAL A 38 -5.03 -7.85 -15.65
N LYS A 39 -4.43 -8.77 -16.40
CA LYS A 39 -3.71 -9.91 -15.82
C LYS A 39 -2.53 -9.45 -14.99
N VAL A 40 -1.70 -8.53 -15.49
CA VAL A 40 -0.56 -7.98 -14.76
C VAL A 40 -0.99 -7.32 -13.44
N LEU A 41 -2.05 -6.50 -13.47
CA LEU A 41 -2.57 -5.83 -12.28
C LEU A 41 -3.23 -6.79 -11.28
N ASN A 42 -3.86 -7.86 -11.75
CA ASN A 42 -4.35 -8.93 -10.87
C ASN A 42 -3.20 -9.73 -10.26
N ASP A 43 -2.19 -10.10 -11.06
CA ASP A 43 -0.99 -10.79 -10.57
C ASP A 43 -0.29 -9.93 -9.50
N LEU A 44 -0.28 -8.60 -9.65
CA LEU A 44 0.22 -7.65 -8.66
C LEU A 44 -0.63 -7.63 -7.38
N LYS A 45 -1.97 -7.66 -7.50
CA LYS A 45 -2.93 -7.66 -6.38
C LYS A 45 -2.87 -8.95 -5.54
N PHE A 46 -2.64 -10.08 -6.19
CA PHE A 46 -2.63 -11.41 -5.56
C PHE A 46 -1.22 -11.95 -5.28
N SER A 47 -0.17 -11.18 -5.59
CA SER A 47 1.19 -11.59 -5.23
C SER A 47 1.31 -11.61 -3.71
N ASP A 48 1.58 -12.79 -3.15
CA ASP A 48 1.83 -13.05 -1.72
C ASP A 48 3.07 -12.32 -1.18
N SER A 49 3.78 -11.65 -2.07
CA SER A 49 4.91 -10.86 -1.70
C SER A 49 4.43 -9.67 -0.87
N GLN A 50 5.01 -9.60 0.32
CA GLN A 50 5.07 -8.52 1.30
C GLN A 50 5.52 -7.17 0.71
N PHE A 51 5.04 -6.80 -0.46
CA PHE A 51 5.41 -5.57 -1.11
C PHE A 51 4.53 -4.46 -0.57
N ASP A 52 5.22 -3.37 -0.30
CA ASP A 52 4.82 -2.16 0.37
C ASP A 52 3.91 -1.30 -0.55
N TYR A 53 2.92 -1.95 -1.16
CA TYR A 53 1.87 -1.36 -1.99
C TYR A 53 0.53 -2.07 -1.80
N TYR A 54 -0.56 -1.31 -1.87
CA TYR A 54 -1.93 -1.80 -1.70
C TYR A 54 -2.78 -1.43 -2.90
N VAL A 55 -3.27 -2.43 -3.64
CA VAL A 55 -4.23 -2.22 -4.73
C VAL A 55 -5.62 -1.96 -4.11
N TRP A 56 -6.05 -0.70 -4.11
CA TRP A 56 -7.29 -0.26 -3.50
C TRP A 56 -8.53 -0.55 -4.36
N SER A 57 -8.35 -0.82 -5.65
CA SER A 57 -9.47 -1.14 -6.53
C SER A 57 -9.98 -2.57 -6.30
N GLU A 58 -11.27 -2.67 -5.97
CA GLU A 58 -11.96 -3.96 -5.81
C GLU A 58 -11.98 -4.75 -7.12
N VAL A 59 -12.26 -4.07 -8.23
CA VAL A 59 -12.35 -4.66 -9.57
C VAL A 59 -11.23 -4.12 -10.46
N VAL A 60 -10.49 -5.03 -11.08
CA VAL A 60 -9.48 -4.75 -12.12
C VAL A 60 -10.08 -5.16 -13.47
N SER A 61 -10.33 -4.18 -14.34
CA SER A 61 -10.93 -4.41 -15.67
C SER A 61 -10.41 -3.40 -16.69
N VAL A 62 -10.41 -3.76 -17.98
CA VAL A 62 -10.02 -2.86 -19.07
C VAL A 62 -10.82 -1.56 -19.02
N ASN A 63 -10.15 -0.44 -19.32
CA ASN A 63 -10.69 0.93 -19.31
C ASN A 63 -11.24 1.39 -17.96
N ARG A 64 -10.90 0.71 -16.86
CA ARG A 64 -11.23 1.15 -15.50
C ARG A 64 -9.95 1.45 -14.74
N LYS A 65 -9.84 2.68 -14.23
CA LYS A 65 -8.70 3.12 -13.43
C LYS A 65 -8.52 2.23 -12.20
N VAL A 66 -7.29 1.78 -11.98
CA VAL A 66 -6.86 0.99 -10.83
C VAL A 66 -6.00 1.87 -9.94
N LYS A 67 -6.37 2.00 -8.67
CA LYS A 67 -5.64 2.75 -7.65
C LYS A 67 -4.70 1.84 -6.89
N ILE A 68 -3.44 2.24 -6.77
CA ILE A 68 -2.39 1.50 -6.06
C ILE A 68 -1.72 2.47 -5.08
N MET A 69 -1.95 2.28 -3.78
CA MET A 69 -1.21 3.01 -2.76
C MET A 69 0.20 2.43 -2.64
N VAL A 70 1.21 3.27 -2.47
CA VAL A 70 2.62 2.84 -2.43
C VAL A 70 3.44 3.62 -1.39
N GLU A 71 4.28 2.91 -0.66
CA GLU A 71 5.20 3.49 0.31
C GLU A 71 6.31 4.35 -0.34
N PRO A 72 6.79 5.42 0.32
CA PRO A 72 7.82 6.32 -0.19
C PRO A 72 9.04 5.62 -0.79
N LYS A 73 9.54 4.60 -0.07
CA LYS A 73 10.75 3.85 -0.43
C LYS A 73 10.56 2.97 -1.67
N LYS A 74 9.31 2.68 -2.07
CA LYS A 74 8.98 1.72 -3.13
C LYS A 74 8.31 2.36 -4.34
N GLN A 75 8.02 3.66 -4.29
CA GLN A 75 7.49 4.43 -5.42
C GLN A 75 8.31 4.23 -6.70
N ALA A 76 9.63 4.35 -6.62
CA ALA A 76 10.52 4.16 -7.77
C ALA A 76 10.48 2.72 -8.30
N THR A 77 10.44 1.72 -7.42
CA THR A 77 10.37 0.30 -7.79
C THR A 77 9.07 -0.01 -8.53
N LEU A 78 7.93 0.46 -8.01
CA LEU A 78 6.63 0.27 -8.65
C LEU A 78 6.59 0.95 -10.02
N GLN A 79 7.08 2.18 -10.12
CA GLN A 79 7.10 2.92 -11.39
C GLN A 79 7.97 2.23 -12.44
N ASN A 80 9.14 1.70 -12.04
CA ASN A 80 10.01 0.93 -12.93
C ASN A 80 9.37 -0.39 -13.37
N TYR A 81 8.71 -1.10 -12.46
CA TYR A 81 8.00 -2.33 -12.78
C TYR A 81 6.90 -2.08 -13.82
N LEU A 82 6.05 -1.08 -13.59
CA LEU A 82 4.97 -0.73 -14.52
C LEU A 82 5.51 -0.31 -15.89
N SER A 83 6.57 0.48 -15.93
CA SER A 83 7.24 0.85 -17.18
C SER A 83 7.77 -0.37 -17.93
N THR A 84 8.33 -1.36 -17.21
CA THR A 84 8.88 -2.60 -17.80
C THR A 84 7.79 -3.47 -18.44
N VAL A 85 6.61 -3.53 -17.81
CA VAL A 85 5.47 -4.30 -18.34
C VAL A 85 4.63 -3.53 -19.36
N GLY A 86 4.98 -2.27 -19.63
CA GLY A 86 4.30 -1.40 -20.61
C GLY A 86 3.04 -0.73 -20.07
N LEU A 87 2.91 -0.62 -18.74
CA LEU A 87 1.84 0.09 -18.05
C LEU A 87 2.32 1.50 -17.69
N GLU A 88 1.63 2.50 -18.21
CA GLU A 88 1.80 3.89 -17.79
C GLU A 88 0.81 4.20 -16.67
N GLY A 89 1.34 4.56 -15.50
CA GLY A 89 0.56 5.04 -14.37
C GLY A 89 0.80 6.52 -14.15
N GLU A 90 -0.26 7.28 -13.90
CA GLU A 90 -0.17 8.66 -13.46
C GLU A 90 -0.06 8.68 -11.93
N MET A 91 1.02 9.27 -11.41
CA MET A 91 1.21 9.41 -9.96
C MET A 91 0.32 10.53 -9.46
N ILE A 92 -0.70 10.17 -8.68
CA ILE A 92 -1.57 11.13 -8.03
C ILE A 92 -1.08 11.29 -6.60
N ILE A 93 -0.76 12.53 -6.24
CA ILE A 93 -0.51 12.88 -4.86
C ILE A 93 -1.89 13.02 -4.22
N GLU A 94 -2.35 11.96 -3.55
CA GLU A 94 -3.43 12.07 -2.57
C GLU A 94 -2.74 12.29 -1.22
N ASP A 95 -2.94 13.47 -0.64
CA ASP A 95 -2.45 13.77 0.72
C ASP A 95 -3.39 13.08 1.71
N PHE A 96 -2.83 12.20 2.56
CA PHE A 96 -3.57 11.48 3.59
C PHE A 96 -3.17 12.05 4.95
N ASP A 97 -3.46 13.34 5.17
CA ASP A 97 -3.35 14.03 6.47
C ASP A 97 -4.44 13.56 7.45
#